data_AF-A0A2B4RN03-F1
#
_entry.id   AF-A0A2B4RN03-F1
#
_cell.length_a   1.000
_cell.length_b   1.000
_cell.length_c   1.000
_cell.angle_alpha   90.00
_cell.angle_beta   90.00
_cell.angle_gamma   90.00
#
_symmetry.space_group_name_H-M   'P 1'
#
loop_
_entity.id
_entity.type
_entity.pdbx_description
1 polymer ?
#
loop_
_entity_poly.entity_id
_entity_poly.type
_entity_poly.pdbx_seq_one_letter_code
_entity_poly.pdbx_strand_id
1 'polypeptide(L)'
;VGFKRRKSTGYVDISEVYTSGRYFVGPDYTFKVFPADANFVALNEISVWTGDKIEIKISCNFQYFLRKDFLADLHEAYNVDYKPVVRGTAIDAIKGRAADLPIDDYIRNRENIEKELFKALAKRVDGCCRETCPTEEEKMPACGYCIENSLCKNDERGMFVEVRYFQLLAVDVHDDVKSRYLRQVTEAAEEERAQFELREKVVRKETERIKNEIYNEAREITQNASAKAVVIDAEAKAKALRVVEEARSEGLKNLYSALGITTDEEKAAFNYLRSLRQNKNIKLNVGYKSLAQFQN
;
A
#
# COMPACT_ATOMS: atom_id res chain seq x y z
N VAL A 1 28.13 -6.10 47.90
CA VAL A 1 27.51 -7.07 48.84
C VAL A 1 28.45 -8.25 49.02
N GLY A 2 28.34 -9.06 50.06
CA GLY A 2 29.28 -10.17 50.22
C GLY A 2 29.00 -11.11 51.37
N PHE A 3 29.75 -12.21 51.37
CA PHE A 3 29.71 -13.25 52.39
C PHE A 3 30.95 -13.22 53.27
N LYS A 4 30.84 -13.72 54.50
CA LYS A 4 32.01 -13.93 55.36
C LYS A 4 32.80 -15.14 54.86
N ARG A 5 34.12 -15.00 54.76
CA ARG A 5 35.06 -16.05 54.38
C ARG A 5 36.16 -16.18 55.41
N ARG A 6 36.37 -17.38 55.95
CA ARG A 6 37.51 -17.69 56.83
C ARG A 6 38.81 -17.70 56.05
N LYS A 7 39.87 -17.06 56.57
CA LYS A 7 41.20 -17.03 55.93
C LYS A 7 41.88 -18.39 56.03
N SER A 8 41.79 -19.03 57.20
CA SER A 8 42.42 -20.31 57.50
C SER A 8 41.90 -21.50 56.68
N THR A 9 40.58 -21.61 56.51
CA THR A 9 39.94 -22.76 55.84
C THR A 9 39.39 -22.44 54.45
N GLY A 10 39.26 -21.16 54.09
CA GLY A 10 38.60 -20.73 52.86
C GLY A 10 37.08 -20.90 52.86
N TYR A 11 36.48 -21.42 53.94
CA TYR A 11 35.03 -21.63 54.07
C TYR A 11 34.27 -20.30 53.99
N VAL A 12 33.20 -20.29 53.20
CA VAL A 12 32.32 -19.13 52.99
C VAL A 12 30.99 -19.41 53.69
N ASP A 13 30.61 -18.51 54.60
CA ASP A 13 29.32 -18.55 55.29
C ASP A 13 28.27 -17.79 54.46
N ILE A 14 27.28 -18.54 53.98
CA ILE A 14 26.25 -18.10 53.04
C ILE A 14 24.97 -17.65 53.78
N SER A 15 24.90 -17.84 55.10
CA SER A 15 23.69 -17.59 55.90
C SER A 15 23.28 -16.11 55.95
N GLU A 16 24.25 -15.19 55.85
CA GLU A 16 24.00 -13.74 55.96
C GLU A 16 24.68 -12.98 54.83
N VAL A 17 23.90 -12.16 54.12
CA VAL A 17 24.39 -11.28 53.05
C VAL A 17 24.74 -9.91 53.63
N TYR A 18 26.03 -9.58 53.66
CA TYR A 18 26.53 -8.30 54.14
C TYR A 18 26.44 -7.23 53.05
N THR A 19 25.95 -6.05 53.42
CA THR A 19 25.88 -4.86 52.55
C THR A 19 27.02 -3.88 52.87
N SER A 20 27.08 -2.73 52.21
CA SER A 20 28.10 -1.72 52.48
C SER A 20 27.98 -1.20 53.92
N GLY A 21 29.04 -1.31 54.71
CA GLY A 21 29.05 -0.90 56.11
C GLY A 21 30.33 -1.32 56.84
N ARG A 22 30.44 -0.93 58.11
CA ARG A 22 31.52 -1.39 59.00
C ARG A 22 31.00 -2.54 59.85
N TYR A 23 31.60 -3.71 59.70
CA TYR A 23 31.23 -4.90 60.45
C TYR A 23 32.45 -5.44 61.18
N PHE A 24 32.28 -5.80 62.45
CA PHE A 24 33.32 -6.46 63.22
C PHE A 24 33.27 -7.97 62.94
N VAL A 25 34.23 -8.49 62.17
CA VAL A 25 34.26 -9.90 61.74
C VAL A 25 35.39 -10.72 62.36
N GLY A 26 36.25 -10.10 63.16
CA GLY A 26 37.40 -10.76 63.79
C GLY A 26 38.60 -10.97 62.84
N PRO A 27 39.75 -11.43 63.38
CA PRO A 27 41.03 -11.45 62.65
C PRO A 27 41.13 -12.55 61.57
N ASP A 28 40.46 -13.69 61.74
CA ASP A 28 40.51 -14.85 60.82
C ASP A 28 39.42 -14.79 59.73
N TYR A 29 38.68 -13.69 59.62
CA TYR A 29 37.61 -13.54 58.63
C TYR A 29 37.92 -12.41 57.63
N THR A 30 37.46 -12.60 56.41
CA THR A 30 37.48 -11.64 55.30
C THR A 30 36.13 -11.62 54.61
N PHE A 31 35.81 -10.59 53.86
CA PHE A 31 34.63 -10.60 53.01
C PHE A 31 34.96 -11.11 51.62
N LYS A 32 34.12 -12.02 51.14
CA LYS A 32 34.03 -12.36 49.73
C LYS A 32 33.03 -11.41 49.07
N VAL A 33 33.56 -10.48 48.29
CA VAL A 33 32.80 -9.35 47.75
C VAL A 33 32.26 -9.67 46.36
N PHE A 34 30.99 -9.31 46.18
CA PHE A 34 30.30 -9.27 44.91
C PHE A 34 29.93 -7.81 44.58
N PRO A 35 30.05 -7.39 43.31
CA PRO A 35 29.70 -6.04 42.90
C PRO A 35 28.21 -5.81 43.17
N ALA A 36 27.90 -4.81 44.00
CA ALA A 36 26.52 -4.38 44.24
C ALA A 36 26.04 -3.39 43.17
N ASP A 37 26.97 -2.85 42.39
CA ASP A 37 26.72 -1.87 41.36
C ASP A 37 26.21 -2.51 40.07
N ALA A 38 25.84 -1.65 39.13
CA ALA A 38 25.47 -2.01 37.78
C ALA A 38 26.60 -2.79 37.07
N ASN A 39 26.31 -4.00 36.59
CA ASN A 39 27.22 -4.75 35.75
C ASN A 39 26.85 -4.50 34.28
N PHE A 40 27.77 -3.92 33.53
CA PHE A 40 27.61 -3.66 32.11
C PHE A 40 28.16 -4.80 31.29
N VAL A 41 27.37 -5.32 30.36
CA VAL A 41 27.78 -6.35 29.41
C VAL A 41 27.63 -5.80 28.01
N ALA A 42 28.76 -5.73 27.31
CA ALA A 42 28.80 -5.46 25.88
C ALA A 42 28.93 -6.77 25.11
N LEU A 43 27.98 -6.99 24.22
CA LEU A 43 27.96 -8.10 23.27
C LEU A 43 28.16 -7.52 21.87
N ASN A 44 29.37 -7.64 21.36
CA ASN A 44 29.75 -7.07 20.06
C ASN A 44 29.71 -8.14 18.98
N GLU A 45 29.16 -7.78 17.81
CA GLU A 45 29.15 -8.61 16.60
C GLU A 45 28.66 -10.06 16.83
N ILE A 46 27.57 -10.23 17.56
CA ILE A 46 26.95 -11.54 17.69
C ILE A 46 26.31 -11.90 16.35
N SER A 47 26.77 -12.98 15.72
CA SER A 47 26.07 -13.58 14.59
C SER A 47 24.76 -14.23 15.06
N VAL A 48 23.65 -13.78 14.48
CA VAL A 48 22.30 -14.28 14.71
C VAL A 48 21.62 -14.56 13.38
N TRP A 49 20.79 -15.59 13.35
CA TRP A 49 19.89 -15.86 12.23
C TRP A 49 18.56 -15.17 12.47
N THR A 50 17.97 -14.64 11.42
CA THR A 50 16.61 -14.08 11.41
C THR A 50 15.58 -15.14 11.00
N GLY A 51 14.29 -14.84 11.15
CA GLY A 51 13.18 -15.68 10.68
C GLY A 51 13.24 -15.99 9.18
N ASP A 52 13.82 -15.07 8.41
CA ASP A 52 14.03 -15.23 6.96
C ASP A 52 15.27 -16.07 6.62
N LYS A 53 15.91 -16.68 7.64
CA LYS A 53 17.15 -17.46 7.51
C LYS A 53 18.30 -16.64 6.92
N ILE A 54 18.33 -15.35 7.25
CA ILE A 54 19.42 -14.44 6.92
C ILE A 54 20.31 -14.28 8.15
N GLU A 55 21.61 -14.45 7.97
CA GLU A 55 22.61 -14.19 9.00
C GLU A 55 22.91 -12.70 9.08
N ILE A 56 22.79 -12.14 10.28
CA ILE A 56 23.14 -10.75 10.59
C ILE A 56 24.04 -10.71 11.82
N LYS A 57 24.83 -9.65 11.95
CA LYS A 57 25.61 -9.36 13.14
C LYS A 57 24.92 -8.27 13.94
N ILE A 58 24.60 -8.56 15.19
CA ILE A 58 24.05 -7.56 16.11
C ILE A 58 25.05 -7.25 17.22
N SER A 59 25.12 -5.98 17.59
CA SER A 59 25.79 -5.53 18.80
C SER A 59 24.74 -5.00 19.76
N CYS A 60 24.82 -5.39 21.03
CA CYS A 60 23.90 -4.93 22.06
C CYS A 60 24.59 -4.83 23.40
N ASN A 61 24.07 -3.94 24.24
CA ASN A 61 24.53 -3.74 25.60
C ASN A 61 23.37 -3.98 26.56
N PHE A 62 23.65 -4.59 27.69
CA PHE A 62 22.69 -4.66 28.78
C PHE A 62 23.34 -4.46 30.13
N GLN A 63 22.52 -4.04 31.07
CA GLN A 63 22.89 -3.80 32.44
C GLN A 63 22.10 -4.70 33.37
N TYR A 64 22.82 -5.42 34.24
CA TYR A 64 22.22 -6.25 35.26
C TYR A 64 22.72 -5.97 36.67
N PHE A 65 21.90 -6.33 37.65
CA PHE A 65 22.16 -6.21 39.07
C PHE A 65 22.07 -7.57 39.75
N LEU A 66 22.90 -7.81 40.77
CA LEU A 66 22.81 -9.03 41.57
C LEU A 66 21.65 -8.92 42.55
N ARG A 67 20.79 -9.95 42.60
CA ARG A 67 19.71 -10.03 43.59
C ARG A 67 20.30 -10.51 44.91
N LYS A 68 20.07 -9.75 45.98
CA LYS A 68 20.57 -10.08 47.32
C LYS A 68 19.97 -11.38 47.84
N ASP A 69 18.68 -11.57 47.58
CA ASP A 69 17.87 -12.68 48.09
C ASP A 69 18.34 -14.04 47.53
N PHE A 70 18.95 -14.03 46.34
CA PHE A 70 19.44 -15.23 45.65
C PHE A 70 20.98 -15.27 45.53
N LEU A 71 21.69 -14.42 46.28
CA LEU A 71 23.15 -14.38 46.22
C LEU A 71 23.77 -15.71 46.73
N ALA A 72 23.06 -16.39 47.64
CA ALA A 72 23.42 -17.69 48.17
C ALA A 72 23.46 -18.75 47.06
N ASP A 73 22.33 -18.91 46.37
CA ASP A 73 22.15 -19.83 45.26
C ASP A 73 23.15 -19.54 44.12
N LEU A 74 23.41 -18.25 43.83
CA LEU A 74 24.42 -17.84 42.85
C LEU A 74 25.83 -18.29 43.24
N HIS A 75 26.20 -18.15 44.51
CA HIS A 75 27.52 -18.55 45.01
C HIS A 75 27.69 -20.07 45.02
N GLU A 76 26.65 -20.82 45.36
CA GLU A 76 26.65 -22.28 45.34
C GLU A 76 26.78 -22.82 43.91
N ALA A 77 26.04 -22.26 42.95
CA ALA A 77 26.03 -22.71 41.57
C ALA A 77 27.27 -22.28 40.76
N TYR A 78 27.72 -21.04 40.91
CA TYR A 78 28.71 -20.43 40.01
C TYR A 78 29.88 -19.74 40.73
N ASN A 79 29.87 -19.71 42.05
CA ASN A 79 30.93 -19.11 42.86
C ASN A 79 31.15 -17.62 42.54
N VAL A 80 32.30 -17.22 41.99
CA VAL A 80 32.58 -15.83 41.54
C VAL A 80 32.53 -15.70 40.02
N ASP A 81 32.58 -16.82 39.30
CA ASP A 81 32.72 -16.88 37.85
C ASP A 81 31.36 -16.94 37.15
N TYR A 82 30.37 -16.24 37.70
CA TYR A 82 29.02 -16.16 37.12
C TYR A 82 28.96 -15.27 35.87
N LYS A 83 29.89 -14.32 35.70
CA LYS A 83 29.86 -13.33 34.61
C LYS A 83 29.90 -13.96 33.21
N PRO A 84 30.79 -14.93 32.90
CA PRO A 84 30.79 -15.60 31.60
C PRO A 84 29.51 -16.41 31.35
N VAL A 85 28.94 -17.01 32.41
CA VAL A 85 27.71 -17.79 32.30
C VAL A 85 26.53 -16.88 31.97
N VAL A 86 26.37 -15.76 32.69
CA VAL A 86 25.35 -14.74 32.39
C VAL A 86 25.51 -14.23 30.95
N ARG A 87 26.74 -13.98 30.50
CA ARG A 87 27.03 -13.56 29.12
C ARG A 87 26.60 -14.63 28.11
N GLY A 88 26.93 -15.91 28.35
CA GLY A 88 26.55 -17.03 27.48
C GLY A 88 25.04 -17.20 27.39
N THR A 89 24.36 -17.25 28.54
CA THR A 89 22.90 -17.36 28.62
C THR A 89 22.19 -16.19 27.93
N ALA A 90 22.73 -14.97 28.05
CA ALA A 90 22.20 -13.80 27.36
C ALA A 90 22.33 -13.94 25.83
N ILE A 91 23.49 -14.36 25.33
CA ILE A 91 23.71 -14.60 23.90
C ILE A 91 22.71 -15.64 23.38
N ASP A 92 22.53 -16.75 24.11
CA ASP A 92 21.61 -17.82 23.71
C ASP A 92 20.15 -17.35 23.68
N ALA A 93 19.72 -16.56 24.67
CA ALA A 93 18.38 -15.99 24.73
C ALA A 93 18.11 -15.05 23.54
N ILE A 94 19.07 -14.16 23.26
CA ILE A 94 18.98 -13.21 22.16
C ILE A 94 18.96 -13.95 20.82
N LYS A 95 19.87 -14.92 20.62
CA LYS A 95 19.90 -15.77 19.41
C LYS A 95 18.61 -16.53 19.18
N GLY A 96 18.08 -17.13 20.25
CA GLY A 96 16.83 -17.89 20.20
C GLY A 96 15.66 -17.03 19.77
N ARG A 97 15.53 -15.81 20.31
CA ARG A 97 14.45 -14.90 19.92
C ARG A 97 14.68 -14.26 18.54
N ALA A 98 15.92 -13.94 18.21
CA ALA A 98 16.26 -13.32 16.93
C ALA A 98 15.85 -14.19 15.73
N ALA A 99 15.92 -15.52 15.90
CA ALA A 99 15.55 -16.50 14.89
C ALA A 99 14.06 -16.50 14.51
N ASP A 100 13.19 -15.90 15.32
CA ASP A 100 11.75 -15.79 15.02
C ASP A 100 11.38 -14.45 14.37
N LEU A 101 12.31 -13.49 14.33
CA LEU A 101 12.03 -12.12 13.92
C LEU A 101 12.50 -11.89 12.46
N PRO A 102 11.67 -11.31 11.58
CA PRO A 102 12.02 -11.08 10.18
C PRO A 102 13.04 -9.95 10.04
N ILE A 103 13.85 -9.97 8.98
CA ILE A 103 14.92 -8.98 8.76
C ILE A 103 14.37 -7.55 8.60
N ASP A 104 13.19 -7.42 8.00
CA ASP A 104 12.56 -6.13 7.74
C ASP A 104 12.28 -5.37 9.05
N ASP A 105 11.92 -6.07 10.12
CA ASP A 105 11.67 -5.46 11.43
C ASP A 105 12.95 -4.92 12.08
N TYR A 106 14.11 -5.53 11.83
CA TYR A 106 15.39 -4.98 12.32
C TYR A 106 15.75 -3.65 11.67
N ILE A 107 15.26 -3.41 10.44
CA ILE A 107 15.51 -2.19 9.67
C ILE A 107 14.44 -1.13 9.96
N ARG A 108 13.16 -1.52 9.92
CA ARG A 108 12.02 -0.59 10.00
C ARG A 108 11.52 -0.38 11.43
N ASN A 109 11.44 -1.46 12.21
CA ASN A 109 10.74 -1.51 13.51
C ASN A 109 11.70 -1.78 14.66
N ARG A 110 12.81 -1.05 14.69
CA ARG A 110 13.91 -1.25 15.61
C ARG A 110 13.50 -1.22 17.09
N GLU A 111 12.60 -0.30 17.47
CA GLU A 111 12.11 -0.19 18.85
C GLU A 111 11.38 -1.47 19.30
N ASN A 112 10.62 -2.08 18.40
CA ASN A 112 9.89 -3.32 18.70
C ASN A 112 10.87 -4.49 18.88
N ILE A 113 11.89 -4.59 18.01
CA ILE A 113 12.96 -5.58 18.14
C ILE A 113 13.69 -5.44 19.46
N GLU A 114 14.03 -4.21 19.86
CA GLU A 114 14.70 -3.97 21.13
C GLU A 114 13.87 -4.46 22.33
N LYS A 115 12.55 -4.19 22.32
CA LYS A 115 11.61 -4.69 23.35
C LYS A 115 11.51 -6.21 23.36
N GLU A 116 11.39 -6.84 22.19
CA GLU A 116 11.29 -8.30 22.07
C GLU A 116 12.56 -9.02 22.52
N LEU A 117 13.73 -8.51 22.14
CA LEU A 117 15.03 -9.04 22.58
C LEU A 117 15.22 -8.81 24.08
N PHE A 118 14.84 -7.65 24.60
CA PHE A 118 14.90 -7.37 26.03
C PHE A 118 14.00 -8.32 26.83
N LYS A 119 12.76 -8.55 26.38
CA LYS A 119 11.82 -9.48 27.01
C LYS A 119 12.38 -10.90 27.05
N ALA A 120 12.95 -11.39 25.94
CA ALA A 120 13.56 -12.71 25.89
C ALA A 120 14.77 -12.83 26.82
N LEU A 121 15.61 -11.79 26.86
CA LEU A 121 16.76 -11.71 27.75
C LEU A 121 16.33 -11.73 29.22
N ALA A 122 15.39 -10.87 29.60
CA ALA A 122 14.86 -10.78 30.96
C ALA A 122 14.26 -12.12 31.41
N LYS A 123 13.43 -12.74 30.57
CA LYS A 123 12.83 -14.05 30.88
C LYS A 123 13.87 -15.14 31.14
N ARG A 124 14.97 -15.18 30.38
CA ARG A 124 16.01 -16.21 30.51
C ARG A 124 16.97 -15.95 31.68
N VAL A 125 17.35 -14.69 31.88
CA VAL A 125 18.41 -14.30 32.80
C VAL A 125 17.86 -13.93 34.18
N ASP A 126 16.74 -13.21 34.25
CA ASP A 126 16.05 -12.84 35.49
C ASP A 126 15.21 -14.00 36.03
N GLY A 127 14.59 -14.76 35.12
CA GLY A 127 13.71 -15.87 35.47
C GLY A 127 12.48 -15.36 36.20
N CYS A 128 12.42 -15.60 37.50
CA CYS A 128 11.27 -15.26 38.34
C CYS A 128 11.34 -13.85 38.91
N CYS A 129 10.20 -13.18 38.96
CA CYS A 129 10.04 -11.81 39.45
C CYS A 129 10.31 -11.68 40.94
N ARG A 130 10.71 -10.47 41.35
CA ARG A 130 10.78 -10.08 42.76
C ARG A 130 9.38 -9.97 43.37
N GLU A 131 9.24 -10.22 44.67
CA GLU A 131 7.97 -10.03 45.38
C GLU A 131 7.47 -8.57 45.35
N THR A 132 8.38 -7.60 45.23
CA THR A 132 8.07 -6.16 45.21
C THR A 132 8.08 -5.58 43.80
N CYS A 133 7.64 -6.34 42.81
CA CYS A 133 7.66 -5.97 41.40
C CYS A 133 6.37 -5.17 41.10
N PRO A 134 6.46 -3.86 40.76
CA PRO A 134 5.26 -3.09 40.43
C PRO A 134 4.65 -3.64 39.14
N THR A 135 3.34 -3.91 39.17
CA THR A 135 2.57 -4.50 38.08
C THR A 135 2.39 -3.58 36.86
N GLU A 136 2.84 -2.33 36.93
CA GLU A 136 2.75 -1.37 35.83
C GLU A 136 4.04 -1.37 34.99
N GLU A 137 3.92 -1.83 33.73
CA GLU A 137 5.02 -1.91 32.74
C GLU A 137 5.77 -0.56 32.55
N GLU A 138 5.09 0.57 32.72
CA GLU A 138 5.66 1.92 32.51
C GLU A 138 6.73 2.33 33.55
N LYS A 139 6.68 1.79 34.77
CA LYS A 139 7.57 2.23 35.86
C LYS A 139 8.85 1.40 35.95
N MET A 140 8.83 0.16 35.42
CA MET A 140 9.97 -0.74 35.48
C MET A 140 9.83 -1.85 34.42
N PRO A 141 10.35 -1.66 33.20
CA PRO A 141 10.07 -2.57 32.08
C PRO A 141 10.64 -3.97 32.31
N ALA A 142 11.68 -4.13 33.14
CA ALA A 142 12.21 -5.44 33.55
C ALA A 142 11.18 -6.32 34.30
N CYS A 143 10.29 -5.67 35.05
CA CYS A 143 9.35 -6.32 35.95
C CYS A 143 8.10 -6.88 35.24
N GLY A 144 7.78 -6.40 34.03
CA GLY A 144 6.68 -6.92 33.21
C GLY A 144 7.01 -8.19 32.42
N TYR A 145 8.29 -8.61 32.39
CA TYR A 145 8.76 -9.68 31.50
C TYR A 145 9.29 -10.93 32.22
N CYS A 146 9.30 -10.93 33.55
CA CYS A 146 9.70 -12.06 34.39
C CYS A 146 8.49 -12.97 34.73
N ILE A 147 8.76 -14.19 35.20
CA ILE A 147 7.72 -15.13 35.64
C ILE A 147 7.28 -14.75 37.04
N GLU A 148 5.97 -14.58 37.27
CA GLU A 148 5.46 -14.24 38.60
C GLU A 148 5.95 -15.25 39.65
N ASN A 149 6.37 -14.77 40.83
CA ASN A 149 7.05 -15.60 41.83
C ASN A 149 6.17 -16.77 42.33
N SER A 150 4.84 -16.64 42.25
CA SER A 150 3.86 -17.67 42.59
C SER A 150 3.85 -18.85 41.61
N LEU A 151 4.19 -18.62 40.34
CA LEU A 151 4.20 -19.60 39.26
C LEU A 151 5.61 -20.12 38.96
N CYS A 152 6.62 -19.51 39.58
CA CYS A 152 8.03 -19.85 39.43
C CYS A 152 8.34 -21.25 39.95
N LYS A 153 8.83 -22.13 39.07
CA LYS A 153 9.44 -23.39 39.49
C LYS A 153 10.94 -23.20 39.79
N ASN A 154 11.52 -24.12 40.56
CA ASN A 154 12.93 -24.04 40.97
C ASN A 154 13.92 -24.05 39.79
N ASP A 155 13.55 -24.68 38.67
CA ASP A 155 14.30 -24.74 37.42
C ASP A 155 14.17 -23.46 36.56
N GLU A 156 13.22 -22.58 36.87
CA GLU A 156 12.94 -21.34 36.13
C GLU A 156 13.48 -20.07 36.82
N ARG A 157 14.24 -20.22 37.91
CA ARG A 157 14.81 -19.12 38.70
C ARG A 157 15.87 -18.27 37.97
N GLY A 158 16.23 -18.65 36.75
CA GLY A 158 17.18 -17.92 35.89
C GLY A 158 18.60 -17.93 36.45
N MET A 159 19.34 -16.85 36.22
CA MET A 159 20.73 -16.67 36.66
C MET A 159 20.84 -15.84 37.94
N PHE A 160 19.75 -15.67 38.68
CA PHE A 160 19.70 -14.90 39.94
C PHE A 160 20.10 -13.42 39.81
N VAL A 161 20.02 -12.85 38.59
CA VAL A 161 20.37 -11.46 38.30
C VAL A 161 19.23 -10.73 37.62
N GLU A 162 19.04 -9.46 37.93
CA GLU A 162 17.97 -8.62 37.39
C GLU A 162 18.49 -7.77 36.23
N VAL A 163 17.91 -7.87 35.04
CA VAL A 163 18.29 -7.05 33.87
C VAL A 163 17.37 -5.83 33.79
N ARG A 164 17.91 -4.62 33.95
CA ARG A 164 17.09 -3.39 33.96
C ARG A 164 17.04 -2.65 32.64
N TYR A 165 18.15 -2.67 31.92
CA TYR A 165 18.31 -1.91 30.69
C TYR A 165 18.94 -2.80 29.64
N PHE A 166 18.42 -2.70 28.43
CA PHE A 166 18.93 -3.33 27.23
C PHE A 166 18.90 -2.27 26.14
N GLN A 167 19.95 -2.26 25.31
CA GLN A 167 20.08 -1.35 24.20
C GLN A 167 20.60 -2.13 23.00
N LEU A 168 19.85 -2.09 21.90
CA LEU A 168 20.34 -2.60 20.63
C LEU A 168 21.24 -1.52 20.02
N LEU A 169 22.44 -1.88 19.57
CA LEU A 169 23.45 -0.97 18.99
C LEU A 169 23.56 -1.13 17.47
N ALA A 170 24.65 -1.69 16.95
CA ALA A 170 24.76 -1.89 15.51
C ALA A 170 23.98 -3.15 15.09
N VAL A 171 23.26 -3.07 13.98
CA VAL A 171 22.78 -4.24 13.23
C VAL A 171 23.46 -4.18 11.88
N ASP A 172 24.40 -5.08 11.66
CA ASP A 172 25.13 -5.19 10.41
C ASP A 172 24.63 -6.40 9.62
N VAL A 173 24.21 -6.11 8.39
CA VAL A 173 23.73 -7.10 7.43
C VAL A 173 24.83 -7.27 6.40
N HIS A 174 25.21 -8.50 6.09
CA HIS A 174 26.28 -8.73 5.11
C HIS A 174 25.92 -8.13 3.74
N ASP A 175 26.89 -7.55 3.03
CA ASP A 175 26.62 -6.81 1.79
C ASP A 175 26.02 -7.69 0.68
N ASP A 176 26.34 -8.97 0.66
CA ASP A 176 25.73 -9.97 -0.23
C ASP A 176 24.22 -10.12 0.01
N VAL A 177 23.79 -10.00 1.27
CA VAL A 177 22.37 -10.05 1.64
C VAL A 177 21.70 -8.74 1.30
N LYS A 178 22.35 -7.60 1.60
CA LYS A 178 21.81 -6.26 1.26
C LYS A 178 21.54 -6.14 -0.23
N SER A 179 22.48 -6.57 -1.07
CA SER A 179 22.34 -6.52 -2.53
C SER A 179 21.21 -7.41 -3.05
N ARG A 180 21.04 -8.63 -2.51
CA ARG A 180 19.92 -9.52 -2.86
C ARG A 180 18.57 -8.96 -2.44
N TYR A 181 18.46 -8.48 -1.20
CA TYR A 181 17.23 -7.86 -0.71
C TYR A 181 16.89 -6.60 -1.52
N LEU A 182 17.88 -5.74 -1.77
CA LEU A 182 17.68 -4.55 -2.60
C LEU A 182 17.21 -4.94 -4.01
N ARG A 183 17.81 -5.97 -4.61
CA ARG A 183 17.40 -6.47 -5.92
C ARG A 183 15.95 -6.97 -5.91
N GLN A 184 15.55 -7.72 -4.90
CA GLN A 184 14.18 -8.20 -4.75
C GLN A 184 13.17 -7.04 -4.63
N VAL A 185 13.50 -6.02 -3.83
CA VAL A 185 12.64 -4.83 -3.68
C VAL A 185 12.58 -4.03 -4.98
N THR A 186 13.68 -3.89 -5.71
CA THR A 186 13.67 -3.22 -7.02
C THR A 186 12.91 -4.00 -8.08
N GLU A 187 13.07 -5.33 -8.13
CA GLU A 187 12.34 -6.21 -9.05
C GLU A 187 10.82 -6.12 -8.79
N ALA A 188 10.38 -6.14 -7.53
CA ALA A 188 8.97 -5.97 -7.18
C ALA A 188 8.43 -4.58 -7.59
N ALA A 189 9.19 -3.52 -7.36
CA ALA A 189 8.80 -2.17 -7.76
C ALA A 189 8.73 -2.01 -9.29
N GLU A 190 9.65 -2.64 -10.02
CA GLU A 190 9.63 -2.69 -11.50
C GLU A 190 8.44 -3.49 -12.03
N GLU A 191 8.10 -4.61 -11.39
CA GLU A 191 6.92 -5.41 -11.72
C GLU A 191 5.64 -4.59 -11.55
N GLU A 192 5.46 -3.93 -10.40
CA GLU A 192 4.30 -3.06 -10.16
C GLU A 192 4.20 -1.94 -11.20
N ARG A 193 5.33 -1.29 -11.50
CA ARG A 193 5.38 -0.26 -12.54
C ARG A 193 4.94 -0.81 -13.89
N ALA A 194 5.44 -1.98 -14.30
CA ALA A 194 5.07 -2.61 -15.55
C ALA A 194 3.57 -2.94 -15.60
N GLN A 195 2.98 -3.40 -14.48
CA GLN A 195 1.54 -3.63 -14.39
C GLN A 195 0.73 -2.33 -14.55
N PHE A 196 1.18 -1.23 -13.95
CA PHE A 196 0.53 0.08 -14.14
C PHE A 196 0.61 0.58 -15.58
N GLU A 197 1.76 0.44 -16.24
CA GLU A 197 1.94 0.80 -17.66
C GLU A 197 1.03 -0.04 -18.58
N LEU A 198 0.86 -1.34 -18.28
CA LEU A 198 -0.07 -2.20 -19.02
C LEU A 198 -1.53 -1.75 -18.81
N ARG A 199 -1.94 -1.47 -17.57
CA ARG A 199 -3.29 -0.97 -17.27
C ARG A 199 -3.56 0.37 -17.96
N GLU A 200 -2.59 1.28 -17.97
CA GLU A 200 -2.71 2.55 -18.67
C GLU A 200 -2.96 2.34 -20.17
N LYS A 201 -2.21 1.45 -20.82
CA LYS A 201 -2.39 1.12 -22.25
C LYS A 201 -3.79 0.55 -22.53
N VAL A 202 -4.31 -0.30 -21.64
CA VAL A 202 -5.68 -0.85 -21.77
C VAL A 202 -6.72 0.28 -21.67
N VAL A 203 -6.61 1.14 -20.66
CA VAL A 203 -7.53 2.27 -20.46
C VAL A 203 -7.48 3.23 -21.65
N ARG A 204 -6.30 3.54 -22.19
CA ARG A 204 -6.15 4.37 -23.40
C ARG A 204 -6.83 3.75 -24.61
N LYS A 205 -6.59 2.46 -24.89
CA LYS A 205 -7.23 1.75 -26.02
C LYS A 205 -8.75 1.72 -25.88
N GLU A 206 -9.26 1.50 -24.67
CA GLU A 206 -10.70 1.50 -24.42
C GLU A 206 -11.30 2.90 -24.59
N THR A 207 -10.60 3.93 -24.15
CA THR A 207 -11.00 5.33 -24.37
C THR A 207 -11.02 5.68 -25.86
N GLU A 208 -10.03 5.22 -26.63
CA GLU A 208 -9.98 5.38 -28.08
C GLU A 208 -11.13 4.63 -28.77
N ARG A 209 -11.46 3.42 -28.33
CA ARG A 209 -12.61 2.65 -28.83
C ARG A 209 -13.91 3.43 -28.62
N ILE A 210 -14.17 3.88 -27.40
CA ILE A 210 -15.37 4.66 -27.05
C ILE A 210 -15.43 5.97 -27.86
N LYS A 211 -14.29 6.67 -27.99
CA LYS A 211 -14.20 7.89 -28.80
C LYS A 211 -14.56 7.63 -30.26
N ASN A 212 -14.07 6.54 -30.85
CA ASN A 212 -14.38 6.17 -32.23
C ASN A 212 -15.86 5.78 -32.39
N GLU A 213 -16.46 5.08 -31.43
CA GLU A 213 -17.88 4.76 -31.42
C GLU A 213 -18.74 6.03 -31.40
N ILE A 214 -18.43 6.98 -30.51
CA ILE A 214 -19.12 8.27 -30.44
C ILE A 214 -19.00 9.04 -31.75
N TYR A 215 -17.82 9.04 -32.40
CA TYR A 215 -17.66 9.71 -33.68
C TYR A 215 -18.43 9.04 -34.82
N ASN A 216 -18.46 7.71 -34.84
CA ASN A 216 -19.23 6.96 -35.83
C ASN A 216 -20.73 7.24 -35.66
N GLU A 217 -21.24 7.18 -34.43
CA GLU A 217 -22.64 7.49 -34.12
C GLU A 217 -22.99 8.94 -34.48
N ALA A 218 -22.15 9.91 -34.10
CA ALA A 218 -22.35 11.31 -34.47
C ALA A 218 -22.39 11.50 -36.00
N ARG A 219 -21.56 10.77 -36.74
CA ARG A 219 -21.54 10.80 -38.20
C ARG A 219 -22.80 10.20 -38.80
N GLU A 220 -23.28 9.06 -38.29
CA GLU A 220 -24.54 8.45 -38.71
C GLU A 220 -25.74 9.39 -38.47
N ILE A 221 -25.81 10.00 -37.28
CA ILE A 221 -26.86 10.98 -36.94
C ILE A 221 -26.80 12.16 -37.91
N THR A 222 -25.62 12.70 -38.19
CA THR A 222 -25.44 13.84 -39.10
C THR A 222 -25.82 13.48 -40.53
N GLN A 223 -25.42 12.30 -41.02
CA GLN A 223 -25.78 11.82 -42.35
C GLN A 223 -27.29 11.57 -42.47
N ASN A 224 -27.91 10.94 -41.48
CA ASN A 224 -29.35 10.72 -41.43
C ASN A 224 -30.12 12.06 -41.39
N ALA A 225 -29.69 13.01 -40.57
CA ALA A 225 -30.27 14.35 -40.51
C ALA A 225 -30.15 15.07 -41.86
N SER A 226 -29.01 14.97 -42.54
CA SER A 226 -28.82 15.57 -43.87
C SER A 226 -29.73 14.91 -44.93
N ALA A 227 -29.87 13.59 -44.91
CA ALA A 227 -30.75 12.86 -45.82
C ALA A 227 -32.22 13.23 -45.58
N LYS A 228 -32.66 13.31 -44.32
CA LYS A 228 -34.00 13.76 -43.95
C LYS A 228 -34.25 15.20 -44.39
N ALA A 229 -33.28 16.10 -44.22
CA ALA A 229 -33.41 17.48 -44.68
C ALA A 229 -33.61 17.57 -46.20
N VAL A 230 -32.87 16.76 -46.99
CA VAL A 230 -33.04 16.68 -48.45
C VAL A 230 -34.42 16.18 -48.83
N VAL A 231 -34.94 15.14 -48.14
CA VAL A 231 -36.29 14.62 -48.38
C VAL A 231 -37.35 15.68 -48.04
N ILE A 232 -37.24 16.36 -46.90
CA ILE A 232 -38.16 17.42 -46.48
C ILE A 232 -38.16 18.58 -47.49
N ASP A 233 -36.99 19.01 -47.97
CA ASP A 233 -36.88 20.06 -48.99
C ASP A 233 -37.51 19.63 -50.33
N ALA A 234 -37.26 18.39 -50.76
CA ALA A 234 -37.87 17.83 -51.97
C ALA A 234 -39.41 17.73 -51.84
N GLU A 235 -39.92 17.27 -50.70
CA GLU A 235 -41.36 17.21 -50.42
C GLU A 235 -41.99 18.61 -50.37
N ALA A 236 -41.32 19.58 -49.73
CA ALA A 236 -41.79 20.96 -49.67
C ALA A 236 -41.88 21.58 -51.07
N LYS A 237 -40.86 21.37 -51.92
CA LYS A 237 -40.86 21.79 -53.32
C LYS A 237 -41.97 21.12 -54.13
N ALA A 238 -42.17 19.81 -53.96
CA ALA A 238 -43.23 19.07 -54.65
C ALA A 238 -44.62 19.55 -54.23
N LYS A 239 -44.85 19.78 -52.92
CA LYS A 239 -46.12 20.34 -52.40
C LYS A 239 -46.36 21.76 -52.93
N ALA A 240 -45.35 22.62 -52.91
CA ALA A 240 -45.45 23.97 -53.44
C ALA A 240 -45.81 23.95 -54.94
N LEU A 241 -45.12 23.12 -55.74
CA LEU A 241 -45.41 22.96 -57.16
C LEU A 241 -46.83 22.45 -57.40
N ARG A 242 -47.28 21.44 -56.64
CA ARG A 242 -48.65 20.92 -56.71
C ARG A 242 -49.69 22.02 -56.43
N VAL A 243 -49.52 22.80 -55.37
CA VAL A 243 -50.45 23.90 -55.02
C VAL A 243 -50.49 24.96 -56.12
N VAL A 244 -49.34 25.31 -56.70
CA VAL A 244 -49.26 26.27 -57.82
C VAL A 244 -49.96 25.73 -59.06
N GLU A 245 -49.77 24.45 -59.40
CA GLU A 245 -50.41 23.83 -60.56
C GLU A 245 -51.91 23.61 -60.36
N GLU A 246 -52.36 23.28 -59.14
CA GLU A 246 -53.78 23.22 -58.77
C GLU A 246 -54.43 24.60 -58.93
N ALA A 247 -53.85 25.65 -58.33
CA ALA A 247 -54.34 27.02 -58.48
C ALA A 247 -54.33 27.50 -59.94
N ARG A 248 -53.32 27.10 -60.72
CA ARG A 248 -53.25 27.39 -62.16
C ARG A 248 -54.36 26.68 -62.93
N SER A 249 -54.62 25.40 -62.63
CA SER A 249 -55.67 24.61 -63.24
C SER A 249 -57.05 25.19 -62.96
N GLU A 250 -57.33 25.56 -61.72
CA GLU A 250 -58.57 26.25 -61.33
C GLU A 250 -58.71 27.61 -62.01
N GLY A 251 -57.64 28.41 -62.04
CA GLY A 251 -57.62 29.69 -62.74
C GLY A 251 -57.91 29.55 -64.23
N LEU A 252 -57.33 28.55 -64.90
CA LEU A 252 -57.62 28.24 -66.30
C LEU A 252 -59.07 27.79 -66.49
N LYS A 253 -59.61 26.96 -65.60
CA LYS A 253 -61.02 26.51 -65.64
C LYS A 253 -61.98 27.70 -65.55
N ASN A 254 -61.73 28.65 -64.65
CA ASN A 254 -62.51 29.88 -64.52
C ASN A 254 -62.39 30.80 -65.73
N LEU A 255 -61.20 30.85 -66.35
CA LEU A 255 -60.98 31.63 -67.57
C LEU A 255 -61.74 31.03 -68.76
N TYR A 256 -61.70 29.70 -68.92
CA TYR A 256 -62.43 29.00 -69.98
C TYR A 256 -63.93 29.16 -69.85
N SER A 257 -64.47 29.08 -68.63
CA SER A 257 -65.90 29.31 -68.39
C SER A 257 -66.30 30.76 -68.69
N ALA A 258 -65.48 31.76 -68.31
CA ALA A 258 -65.75 33.16 -68.59
C ALA A 258 -65.67 33.53 -70.08
N LEU A 259 -64.77 32.89 -70.84
CA LEU A 259 -64.57 33.12 -72.27
C LEU A 259 -65.46 32.23 -73.16
N GLY A 260 -66.27 31.34 -72.58
CA GLY A 260 -67.17 30.45 -73.33
C GLY A 260 -66.48 29.36 -74.15
N ILE A 261 -65.23 29.01 -73.81
CA ILE A 261 -64.43 28.01 -74.55
C ILE A 261 -64.78 26.61 -74.04
N THR A 262 -65.39 25.78 -74.89
CA THR A 262 -65.94 24.48 -74.47
C THR A 262 -65.20 23.28 -75.05
N THR A 263 -64.70 23.39 -76.29
CA THR A 263 -64.03 22.28 -76.97
C THR A 263 -62.56 22.14 -76.54
N ASP A 264 -62.04 20.92 -76.52
CA ASP A 264 -60.67 20.67 -76.07
C ASP A 264 -59.61 21.19 -77.06
N GLU A 265 -59.95 21.29 -78.35
CA GLU A 265 -59.10 21.90 -79.38
C GLU A 265 -58.90 23.41 -79.14
N GLU A 266 -59.96 24.13 -78.78
CA GLU A 266 -59.88 25.57 -78.46
C GLU A 266 -59.10 25.83 -77.16
N LYS A 267 -59.23 24.97 -76.15
CA LYS A 267 -58.44 25.04 -74.91
C LYS A 267 -56.94 24.84 -75.18
N ALA A 268 -56.59 23.86 -76.02
CA ALA A 268 -55.21 23.59 -76.40
C ALA A 268 -54.60 24.75 -77.20
N ALA A 269 -55.34 25.30 -78.16
CA ALA A 269 -54.92 26.47 -78.95
C ALA A 269 -54.73 27.72 -78.07
N PHE A 270 -55.64 27.97 -77.14
CA PHE A 270 -55.54 29.10 -76.21
C PHE A 270 -54.33 28.96 -75.26
N ASN A 271 -54.13 27.78 -74.67
CA ASN A 271 -52.97 27.50 -73.81
C ASN A 271 -51.64 27.69 -74.57
N TYR A 272 -51.59 27.25 -75.82
CA TYR A 272 -50.43 27.44 -76.69
C TYR A 272 -50.17 28.92 -76.99
N LEU A 273 -51.18 29.69 -77.38
CA LEU A 273 -51.02 31.14 -77.61
C LEU A 273 -50.57 31.88 -76.34
N ARG A 274 -51.07 31.47 -75.17
CA ARG A 274 -50.68 32.04 -73.87
C ARG A 274 -49.23 31.69 -73.51
N SER A 275 -48.78 30.45 -73.72
CA SER A 275 -47.39 30.05 -73.42
C SER A 275 -46.41 30.78 -74.36
N LEU A 276 -46.78 30.97 -75.62
CA LEU A 276 -46.03 31.77 -76.58
C LEU A 276 -45.95 33.24 -76.17
N ARG A 277 -47.03 33.83 -75.65
CA ARG A 277 -47.05 35.23 -75.18
C ARG A 277 -46.11 35.48 -73.98
N GLN A 278 -45.86 34.48 -73.15
CA GLN A 278 -44.98 34.63 -71.98
C GLN A 278 -43.48 34.60 -72.36
N ASN A 279 -43.13 34.05 -73.52
CA ASN A 279 -41.75 34.06 -74.03
C ASN A 279 -41.46 35.36 -74.79
N LYS A 280 -40.78 36.31 -74.14
CA LYS A 280 -40.46 37.64 -74.69
C LYS A 280 -39.49 37.63 -75.90
N ASN A 281 -38.89 36.48 -76.25
CA ASN A 281 -37.82 36.38 -77.25
C ASN A 281 -38.21 35.62 -78.54
N ILE A 282 -39.50 35.43 -78.82
CA ILE A 282 -39.93 34.66 -80.01
C ILE A 282 -40.78 35.55 -80.93
N LYS A 283 -40.30 35.79 -82.16
CA LYS A 283 -41.12 36.34 -83.27
C LYS A 283 -41.75 35.16 -84.02
N LEU A 284 -43.08 35.05 -83.99
CA LEU A 284 -43.80 33.99 -84.71
C LEU A 284 -45.01 34.55 -85.48
N ASN A 285 -45.17 34.07 -86.71
CA ASN A 285 -46.38 34.21 -87.52
C ASN A 285 -47.24 32.95 -87.31
N VAL A 286 -48.47 33.12 -86.81
CA VAL A 286 -49.39 31.99 -86.57
C VAL A 286 -50.64 32.17 -87.44
N GLY A 287 -50.89 31.21 -88.35
CA GLY A 287 -52.10 31.14 -89.16
C GLY A 287 -53.24 30.46 -88.40
N TYR A 288 -54.44 31.03 -88.44
CA TYR A 288 -55.61 30.65 -87.64
C TYR A 288 -56.18 29.23 -87.88
N LYS A 289 -55.61 28.44 -88.81
CA LYS A 289 -56.15 27.13 -89.24
C LYS A 289 -55.16 25.96 -89.21
N SER A 290 -53.92 26.15 -88.77
CA SER A 290 -52.93 25.06 -88.77
C SER A 290 -52.16 25.03 -87.46
N LEU A 291 -52.33 23.94 -86.70
CA LEU A 291 -51.42 23.57 -85.61
C LEU A 291 -49.98 23.57 -86.15
N ALA A 292 -49.14 24.41 -85.56
CA ALA A 292 -47.80 24.72 -86.07
C ALA A 292 -46.85 23.51 -85.99
N GLN A 293 -46.14 23.24 -87.09
CA GLN A 293 -44.92 22.42 -87.11
C GLN A 293 -43.73 23.26 -86.66
N PHE A 294 -42.88 22.71 -85.79
CA PHE A 294 -41.61 23.32 -85.38
C PHE A 294 -40.46 22.74 -86.23
N GLN A 295 -39.59 23.61 -86.75
CA GLN A 295 -38.21 23.25 -87.15
C GLN A 295 -37.26 23.67 -86.03
N ASN A 296 -36.31 22.78 -85.72
CA ASN A 296 -35.40 22.76 -84.57
C ASN A 296 -34.68 24.08 -84.27
#